data_AF-A0A8H7SBV3-F1
#
_entry.id   AF-A0A8H7SBV3-F1
#
_cell.length_a   1.000
_cell.length_b   1.000
_cell.length_c   1.000
_cell.angle_alpha   90.00
_cell.angle_beta   90.00
_cell.angle_gamma   90.00
#
_symmetry.space_group_name_H-M   'P 1'
#
loop_
_entity.id
_entity.type
_entity.pdbx_description
1 polymer ?
#
loop_
_entity_poly.entity_id
_entity_poly.type
_entity_poly.pdbx_seq_one_letter_code
_entity_poly.pdbx_strand_id
1 'polypeptide(L)'
;MDELVFELGGLEPPLSADLDLSNNNYNDINNDNNNNNNNTINTNEQNNEKEFCRSTNFDSAANYINMLLTAEGYPVPLQFKNNNEQDACKIVSCFEVILSDKKRLTQTIEEMNERIRKLEGTRDGLQTQLEKTNRELEDQKNETSLLRAKNESSLKALKKETGKHRLLNEELSKAKHNMQYMKTQYAHETRKHEQEQAKMRDRLYKLMDERHKTNVASMTINDPLPGIDAYEEPAVSDERAMYTDLLKKSSDREKRAQMENEGIRSILVDTYSTVAELLKRQVDNYKETFPAEMVRDDLPVLRLPFEIGGNEATKRVHDLLVRLREEWDRQIAKRKAFSEEDIIKKDQMIETLERSNDDLINAIEQCRIEYAQKANIYMRFAQGGFFDNINPQTIADLSDSESSVLEDTLEQTSRFKKLKQEAFSERRRATEAAIKLADERVKLSAERWAFEDMKRQLELQEIMADESPPPQEDTGTRRRTSYYQDQEPQERSNKRLRSWLGQAPHE
;
A
#
# COMPACT_ATOMS: atom_id res chain seq x y z
N MET A 1 -1.12 31.35 -25.60
CA MET A 1 -1.81 30.51 -26.58
C MET A 1 -1.16 29.14 -26.53
N ASP A 2 -1.61 28.14 -25.78
CA ASP A 2 -2.75 28.01 -24.89
C ASP A 2 -2.33 27.04 -23.77
N GLU A 3 -2.72 27.37 -22.54
CA GLU A 3 -2.65 26.48 -21.37
C GLU A 3 -3.79 25.48 -21.46
N LEU A 4 -3.48 24.18 -21.47
CA LEU A 4 -4.47 23.13 -21.25
C LEU A 4 -4.24 22.54 -19.86
N VAL A 5 -4.98 23.08 -18.90
CA VAL A 5 -5.18 22.56 -17.56
C VAL A 5 -5.99 21.27 -17.67
N PHE A 6 -5.43 20.15 -17.21
CA PHE A 6 -6.13 18.87 -17.10
C PHE A 6 -6.54 18.70 -15.63
N GLU A 7 -7.81 18.99 -15.32
CA GLU A 7 -8.45 18.60 -14.07
C GLU A 7 -8.98 17.16 -14.22
N LEU A 8 -8.55 16.27 -13.33
CA LEU A 8 -9.17 14.96 -13.15
C LEU A 8 -9.46 14.74 -11.67
N GLY A 9 -10.74 14.92 -11.33
CA GLY A 9 -11.56 13.96 -10.60
C GLY A 9 -11.07 13.51 -9.23
N GLY A 10 -11.67 14.07 -8.19
CA GLY A 10 -11.61 13.55 -6.84
C GLY A 10 -12.13 12.11 -6.75
N LEU A 11 -11.38 11.29 -6.02
CA LEU A 11 -11.83 10.00 -5.50
C LEU A 11 -11.83 10.13 -3.98
N GLU A 12 -13.02 10.06 -3.39
CA GLU A 12 -13.24 9.86 -1.95
C GLU A 12 -12.58 8.54 -1.49
N PRO A 13 -11.94 8.49 -0.32
CA PRO A 13 -11.58 7.23 0.33
C PRO A 13 -12.68 6.78 1.32
N PRO A 14 -12.79 5.48 1.60
CA PRO A 14 -13.83 4.94 2.47
C PRO A 14 -13.52 5.16 3.97
N LEU A 15 -14.59 5.38 4.74
CA LEU A 15 -14.73 5.09 6.17
C LEU A 15 -14.25 3.64 6.45
N SER A 16 -13.59 3.24 7.55
CA SER A 16 -13.73 3.64 8.97
C SER A 16 -12.72 2.86 9.87
N ALA A 17 -12.58 3.36 11.11
CA ALA A 17 -12.17 2.67 12.38
C ALA A 17 -10.67 2.30 12.51
N ASP A 18 -9.96 2.70 13.57
CA ASP A 18 -10.22 2.31 14.95
C ASP A 18 -9.58 3.25 15.99
N LEU A 19 -10.14 3.15 17.20
CA LEU A 19 -9.72 3.80 18.44
C LEU A 19 -8.33 3.37 18.89
N ASP A 20 -7.58 4.30 19.49
CA ASP A 20 -6.95 4.00 20.78
C ASP A 20 -6.75 5.26 21.63
N LEU A 21 -7.33 5.21 22.82
CA LEU A 21 -7.21 6.16 23.90
C LEU A 21 -6.15 5.63 24.90
N SER A 22 -5.05 6.36 25.05
CA SER A 22 -4.31 6.63 26.29
C SER A 22 -2.97 7.29 25.90
N ASN A 23 -2.43 8.29 26.58
CA ASN A 23 -2.40 8.49 28.01
C ASN A 23 -2.06 9.95 28.37
N ASN A 24 -2.45 10.30 29.59
CA ASN A 24 -2.28 11.57 30.29
C ASN A 24 -0.83 12.08 30.37
N ASN A 25 -0.61 13.39 30.27
CA ASN A 25 -0.28 14.27 31.42
C ASN A 25 0.26 15.61 30.90
N TYR A 26 -0.42 16.70 31.20
CA TYR A 26 0.23 17.91 31.71
C TYR A 26 -0.79 18.72 32.52
N ASN A 27 -0.62 18.66 33.83
CA ASN A 27 -1.16 19.62 34.79
C ASN A 27 -0.40 20.93 34.65
N ASP A 28 -1.10 22.06 34.64
CA ASP A 28 -0.93 23.16 35.60
C ASP A 28 -1.96 24.27 35.31
N ILE A 29 -2.96 24.44 36.19
CA ILE A 29 -3.04 25.45 37.27
C ILE A 29 -3.52 26.84 36.78
N ASN A 30 -4.78 27.14 37.14
CA ASN A 30 -5.37 28.40 37.63
C ASN A 30 -6.83 28.46 37.15
N ASN A 31 -7.80 27.97 37.92
CA ASN A 31 -8.41 28.63 39.07
C ASN A 31 -8.89 30.04 38.70
N ASP A 32 -10.15 30.14 38.27
CA ASP A 32 -11.06 31.21 38.69
C ASP A 32 -12.49 30.94 38.20
N ASN A 33 -13.43 31.18 39.11
CA ASN A 33 -14.85 31.49 38.91
C ASN A 33 -15.83 30.33 38.62
N ASN A 34 -16.13 29.62 39.72
CA ASN A 34 -17.46 29.11 40.03
C ASN A 34 -18.55 30.17 39.82
N ASN A 35 -19.53 29.90 38.97
CA ASN A 35 -20.84 30.55 39.01
C ASN A 35 -21.94 29.59 38.54
N ASN A 36 -22.21 28.56 39.35
CA ASN A 36 -23.45 27.81 39.29
C ASN A 36 -24.51 28.52 40.14
N ASN A 37 -25.28 29.42 39.52
CA ASN A 37 -26.51 29.94 40.10
C ASN A 37 -27.66 28.94 39.87
N ASN A 38 -27.77 27.98 40.78
CA ASN A 38 -29.03 27.35 41.10
C ASN A 38 -29.92 28.39 41.81
N ASN A 39 -30.81 29.06 41.07
CA ASN A 39 -31.92 29.79 41.68
C ASN A 39 -33.04 28.81 42.03
N THR A 40 -32.84 28.08 43.11
CA THR A 40 -33.93 27.63 43.97
C THR A 40 -34.34 28.84 44.80
N ILE A 41 -35.37 29.57 44.37
CA ILE A 41 -36.02 30.58 45.21
C ILE A 41 -36.77 29.82 46.30
N ASN A 42 -36.04 29.54 47.38
CA ASN A 42 -36.61 29.24 48.68
C ASN A 42 -37.34 30.49 49.17
N THR A 43 -38.65 30.34 49.25
CA THR A 43 -39.52 30.90 50.29
C THR A 43 -38.76 31.12 51.59
N ASN A 44 -38.54 32.38 51.98
CA ASN A 44 -38.53 32.87 53.36
C ASN A 44 -38.09 34.35 53.39
N GLU A 45 -38.92 35.24 52.85
CA GLU A 45 -38.92 36.65 53.25
C GLU A 45 -40.15 36.91 54.10
N GLN A 46 -39.90 36.87 55.42
CA GLN A 46 -40.47 37.72 56.46
C GLN A 46 -41.91 38.22 56.26
N ASN A 47 -42.81 37.56 57.01
CA ASN A 47 -44.09 38.05 57.48
C ASN A 47 -44.04 39.51 57.97
N ASN A 48 -44.34 40.44 57.06
CA ASN A 48 -44.97 41.70 57.37
C ASN A 48 -45.97 41.98 56.26
N GLU A 49 -47.15 41.35 56.38
CA GLU A 49 -48.35 41.73 55.63
C GLU A 49 -48.67 43.20 55.93
N LYS A 50 -48.10 44.11 55.13
CA LYS A 50 -48.76 45.38 54.85
C LYS A 50 -49.98 45.01 54.01
N GLU A 51 -51.07 44.63 54.68
CA GLU A 51 -52.38 44.50 54.06
C GLU A 51 -52.62 45.78 53.25
N PHE A 52 -52.52 45.66 51.93
CA PHE A 52 -52.67 46.77 50.98
C PHE A 52 -54.06 47.42 51.13
N CYS A 53 -55.05 46.66 51.58
CA CYS A 53 -56.39 47.12 51.89
C CYS A 53 -56.70 46.89 53.38
N ARG A 54 -56.81 47.98 54.16
CA ARG A 54 -57.34 47.98 55.54
C ARG A 54 -58.70 48.65 55.55
N SER A 55 -59.59 48.30 56.49
CA SER A 55 -60.96 48.86 56.54
C SER A 55 -60.99 50.40 56.64
N THR A 56 -59.93 51.02 57.19
CA THR A 56 -59.75 52.47 57.30
C THR A 56 -59.25 53.15 56.01
N ASN A 57 -58.72 52.39 55.05
CA ASN A 57 -58.10 52.89 53.82
C ASN A 57 -58.77 52.35 52.53
N PHE A 58 -59.95 51.74 52.67
CA PHE A 58 -60.62 51.03 51.59
C PHE A 58 -60.99 51.95 50.41
N ASP A 59 -61.48 53.17 50.66
CA ASP A 59 -61.86 54.11 49.59
C ASP A 59 -60.65 54.58 48.78
N SER A 60 -59.54 54.87 49.45
CA SER A 60 -58.31 55.28 48.79
C SER A 60 -57.65 54.11 48.05
N ALA A 61 -57.68 52.89 48.60
CA ALA A 61 -57.21 51.68 47.92
C ALA A 61 -58.06 51.33 46.69
N ALA A 62 -59.39 51.46 46.79
CA ALA A 62 -60.33 51.26 45.69
C ALA A 62 -60.12 52.29 44.55
N ASN A 63 -59.94 53.57 44.89
CA ASN A 63 -59.62 54.60 43.91
C ASN A 63 -58.24 54.38 43.26
N TYR A 64 -57.25 53.92 44.02
CA TYR A 64 -55.93 53.58 43.50
C TYR A 64 -55.98 52.37 42.54
N ILE A 65 -56.72 51.31 42.89
CA ILE A 65 -56.97 50.17 41.98
C ILE A 65 -57.66 50.65 40.71
N ASN A 66 -58.72 51.46 40.81
CA ASN A 66 -59.40 52.00 39.63
C ASN A 66 -58.46 52.85 38.74
N MET A 67 -57.56 53.62 39.34
CA MET A 67 -56.54 54.39 38.61
C MET A 67 -55.54 53.48 37.89
N LEU A 68 -55.06 52.44 38.56
CA LEU A 68 -54.13 51.46 38.01
C LEU A 68 -54.77 50.66 36.86
N LEU A 69 -56.01 50.22 37.05
CA LEU A 69 -56.79 49.53 36.03
C LEU A 69 -57.07 50.44 34.82
N THR A 70 -57.29 51.74 35.04
CA THR A 70 -57.45 52.71 33.94
C THR A 70 -56.14 52.90 33.18
N ALA A 71 -55.00 52.96 33.88
CA ALA A 71 -53.69 53.11 33.26
C ALA A 71 -53.32 51.89 32.40
N GLU A 72 -53.68 50.69 32.84
CA GLU A 72 -53.49 49.43 32.11
C GLU A 72 -54.61 49.13 31.09
N GLY A 73 -55.60 50.03 30.95
CA GLY A 73 -56.65 49.96 29.92
C GLY A 73 -57.83 49.00 30.20
N TYR A 74 -58.02 48.58 31.46
CA TYR A 74 -59.12 47.71 31.89
C TYR A 74 -60.44 48.48 32.14
N PRO A 75 -61.61 47.81 32.15
CA PRO A 75 -62.90 48.47 32.35
C PRO A 75 -63.10 48.98 33.79
N VAL A 76 -63.24 50.30 33.92
CA VAL A 76 -63.36 51.11 35.15
C VAL A 76 -64.50 52.15 34.93
N PRO A 77 -65.24 52.65 35.95
CA PRO A 77 -65.08 52.51 37.41
C PRO A 77 -65.75 51.29 38.04
N LEU A 78 -64.97 50.60 38.88
CA LEU A 78 -65.46 49.54 39.75
C LEU A 78 -65.91 50.14 41.09
N GLN A 79 -67.13 49.84 41.50
CA GLN A 79 -67.70 50.30 42.78
C GLN A 79 -67.69 49.15 43.79
N PHE A 80 -66.72 49.16 44.71
CA PHE A 80 -66.51 48.05 45.65
C PHE A 80 -67.39 48.10 46.91
N LYS A 81 -68.12 49.20 47.16
CA LYS A 81 -68.98 49.39 48.36
C LYS A 81 -70.47 49.14 48.13
N ASN A 82 -70.91 49.02 46.87
CA ASN A 82 -72.32 48.89 46.55
C ASN A 82 -72.72 47.41 46.53
N ASN A 83 -73.76 47.02 47.26
CA ASN A 83 -74.28 45.64 47.29
C ASN A 83 -75.16 45.32 46.07
N ASN A 84 -74.88 45.98 44.93
CA ASN A 84 -75.62 45.84 43.69
C ASN A 84 -75.00 44.71 42.86
N GLU A 85 -75.83 43.76 42.44
CA GLU A 85 -75.42 42.59 41.66
C GLU A 85 -74.72 42.97 40.34
N GLN A 86 -75.08 44.11 39.73
CA GLN A 86 -74.43 44.62 38.52
C GLN A 86 -72.99 45.13 38.73
N ASP A 87 -72.68 45.74 39.87
CA ASP A 87 -71.33 46.24 40.15
C ASP A 87 -70.40 45.08 40.56
N ALA A 88 -70.94 44.07 41.26
CA ALA A 88 -70.25 42.80 41.48
C ALA A 88 -69.93 42.09 40.16
N CYS A 89 -70.87 42.05 39.20
CA CYS A 89 -70.62 41.49 37.87
C CYS A 89 -69.52 42.25 37.11
N LYS A 90 -69.48 43.60 37.14
CA LYS A 90 -68.39 44.38 36.51
C LYS A 90 -67.04 44.09 37.14
N ILE A 91 -66.97 43.92 38.45
CA ILE A 91 -65.74 43.54 39.17
C ILE A 91 -65.28 42.16 38.74
N VAL A 92 -66.18 41.17 38.70
CA VAL A 92 -65.86 39.80 38.28
C VAL A 92 -65.43 39.75 36.80
N SER A 93 -66.12 40.46 35.90
CA SER A 93 -65.71 40.57 34.50
C SER A 93 -64.36 41.27 34.34
N CYS A 94 -64.05 42.29 35.15
CA CYS A 94 -62.74 42.93 35.12
C CYS A 94 -61.64 41.96 35.59
N PHE A 95 -61.87 41.19 36.66
CA PHE A 95 -60.95 40.14 37.09
C PHE A 95 -60.78 39.03 36.03
N GLU A 96 -61.85 38.65 35.33
CA GLU A 96 -61.77 37.69 34.22
C GLU A 96 -60.87 38.21 33.10
N VAL A 97 -61.00 39.49 32.72
CA VAL A 97 -60.13 40.12 31.70
C VAL A 97 -58.67 40.17 32.17
N ILE A 98 -58.41 40.55 33.42
CA ILE A 98 -57.04 40.58 33.97
C ILE A 98 -56.43 39.17 34.05
N LEU A 99 -57.20 38.18 34.50
CA LEU A 99 -56.74 36.80 34.62
C LEU A 99 -56.51 36.17 33.24
N SER A 100 -57.38 36.43 32.28
CA SER A 100 -57.20 35.97 30.90
C SER A 100 -55.99 36.65 30.23
N ASP A 101 -55.76 37.93 30.49
CA ASP A 101 -54.60 38.66 29.97
C ASP A 101 -53.29 38.18 30.62
N LYS A 102 -53.28 37.96 31.95
CA LYS A 102 -52.14 37.33 32.64
C LYS A 102 -51.84 35.95 32.08
N LYS A 103 -52.87 35.14 31.81
CA LYS A 103 -52.71 33.82 31.19
C LYS A 103 -52.10 33.94 29.79
N ARG A 104 -52.59 34.90 28.98
CA ARG A 104 -52.04 35.19 27.65
C ARG A 104 -50.59 35.64 27.72
N LEU A 105 -50.25 36.57 28.61
CA LEU A 105 -48.88 37.05 28.81
C LEU A 105 -47.95 35.90 29.21
N THR A 106 -48.37 35.07 30.17
CA THR A 106 -47.60 33.89 30.59
C THR A 106 -47.34 32.96 29.42
N GLN A 107 -48.37 32.68 28.61
CA GLN A 107 -48.23 31.87 27.41
C GLN A 107 -47.26 32.51 26.39
N THR A 108 -47.34 33.82 26.14
CA THR A 108 -46.39 34.48 25.22
C THR A 108 -44.95 34.46 25.73
N ILE A 109 -44.73 34.62 27.03
CA ILE A 109 -43.40 34.51 27.65
C ILE A 109 -42.86 33.09 27.47
N GLU A 110 -43.69 32.08 27.68
CA GLU A 110 -43.32 30.68 27.54
C GLU A 110 -43.00 30.32 26.08
N GLU A 111 -43.78 30.82 25.12
CA GLU A 111 -43.50 30.71 23.68
C GLU A 111 -42.19 31.39 23.29
N MET A 112 -41.88 32.57 23.85
CA MET A 112 -40.62 33.27 23.58
C MET A 112 -39.43 32.54 24.20
N ASN A 113 -39.55 32.03 25.42
CA ASN A 113 -38.51 31.23 26.06
C ASN A 113 -38.22 29.95 25.28
N GLU A 114 -39.26 29.28 24.76
CA GLU A 114 -39.11 28.11 23.90
C GLU A 114 -38.38 28.46 22.59
N ARG A 115 -38.67 29.61 21.99
CA ARG A 115 -37.94 30.11 20.81
C ARG A 115 -36.48 30.41 21.14
N ILE A 116 -36.19 31.03 22.28
CA ILE A 116 -34.83 31.31 22.73
C ILE A 116 -34.04 30.01 22.89
N ARG A 117 -34.59 29.02 23.59
CA ARG A 117 -33.95 27.70 23.76
C ARG A 117 -33.67 27.01 22.43
N LYS A 118 -34.61 27.09 21.47
CA LYS A 118 -34.39 26.55 20.11
C LYS A 118 -33.26 27.28 19.40
N LEU A 119 -33.24 28.61 19.45
CA LEU A 119 -32.18 29.40 18.83
C LEU A 119 -30.81 29.12 19.46
N GLU A 120 -30.73 29.01 20.77
CA GLU A 120 -29.51 28.63 21.49
C GLU A 120 -29.03 27.25 21.07
N GLY A 121 -29.92 26.25 21.03
CA GLY A 121 -29.59 24.92 20.54
C GLY A 121 -29.09 24.91 19.09
N THR A 122 -29.72 25.70 18.20
CA THR A 122 -29.24 25.82 16.81
C THR A 122 -27.89 26.52 16.72
N ARG A 123 -27.65 27.55 17.55
CA ARG A 123 -26.39 28.29 17.60
C ARG A 123 -25.26 27.37 18.07
N ASP A 124 -25.49 26.60 19.12
CA ASP A 124 -24.49 25.67 19.67
C ASP A 124 -24.20 24.53 18.68
N GLY A 125 -25.23 24.04 17.98
CA GLY A 125 -25.07 23.09 16.87
C GLY A 125 -24.24 23.66 15.71
N LEU A 126 -24.51 24.90 15.29
CA LEU A 126 -23.72 25.56 14.25
C LEU A 126 -22.28 25.85 14.70
N GLN A 127 -22.08 26.21 15.96
CA GLN A 127 -20.75 26.46 16.51
C GLN A 127 -19.91 25.19 16.54
N THR A 128 -20.47 24.08 17.02
CA THR A 128 -19.78 22.77 17.00
C THR A 128 -19.47 22.30 15.58
N GLN A 129 -20.38 22.52 14.62
CA GLN A 129 -20.13 22.22 13.22
C GLN A 129 -18.99 23.08 12.64
N LEU A 130 -18.96 24.37 12.97
CA LEU A 130 -17.90 25.29 12.54
C LEU A 130 -16.54 24.95 13.14
N GLU A 131 -16.50 24.54 14.41
CA GLU A 131 -15.26 24.06 15.05
C GLU A 131 -14.76 22.77 14.38
N LYS A 132 -15.67 21.85 14.03
CA LYS A 132 -15.32 20.62 13.31
C LYS A 132 -14.75 20.91 11.93
N THR A 133 -15.41 21.75 11.12
CA THR A 133 -14.93 22.08 9.77
C THR A 133 -13.61 22.86 9.80
N ASN A 134 -13.39 23.70 10.81
CA ASN A 134 -12.11 24.39 11.00
C ASN A 134 -10.97 23.42 11.33
N ARG A 135 -11.21 22.38 12.14
CA ARG A 135 -10.20 21.33 12.42
C ARG A 135 -9.87 20.54 11.16
N GLU A 136 -10.88 20.08 10.44
CA GLU A 136 -10.70 19.37 9.17
C GLU A 136 -9.92 20.22 8.15
N LEU A 137 -10.21 21.52 8.08
CA LEU A 137 -9.50 22.45 7.20
C LEU A 137 -8.03 22.61 7.59
N GLU A 138 -7.70 22.65 8.87
CA GLU A 138 -6.32 22.74 9.34
C GLU A 138 -5.55 21.43 9.09
N ASP A 139 -6.19 20.29 9.30
CA ASP A 139 -5.62 18.97 8.98
C ASP A 139 -5.32 18.86 7.47
N GLN A 140 -6.26 19.28 6.63
CA GLN A 140 -6.07 19.31 5.16
C GLN A 140 -4.93 20.25 4.72
N LYS A 141 -4.77 21.42 5.37
CA LYS A 141 -3.62 22.30 5.10
C LYS A 141 -2.30 21.64 5.49
N ASN A 142 -2.24 20.97 6.63
CA ASN A 142 -1.05 20.29 7.11
C ASN A 142 -0.66 19.14 6.16
N GLU A 143 -1.63 18.34 5.74
CA GLU A 143 -1.43 17.28 4.74
C GLU A 143 -0.95 17.86 3.40
N THR A 144 -1.59 18.92 2.91
CA THR A 144 -1.18 19.61 1.68
C THR A 144 0.26 20.14 1.78
N SER A 145 0.65 20.68 2.94
CA SER A 145 2.01 21.16 3.18
C SER A 145 3.03 20.00 3.12
N LEU A 146 2.72 18.88 3.75
CA LEU A 146 3.56 17.68 3.73
C LEU A 146 3.72 17.11 2.31
N LEU A 147 2.60 16.99 1.58
CA LEU A 147 2.61 16.53 0.19
C LEU A 147 3.42 17.46 -0.72
N ARG A 148 3.31 18.78 -0.52
CA ARG A 148 4.11 19.76 -1.25
C ARG A 148 5.61 19.59 -0.98
N ALA A 149 6.01 19.40 0.28
CA ALA A 149 7.41 19.16 0.65
C ALA A 149 7.95 17.85 0.04
N LYS A 150 7.16 16.78 0.07
CA LYS A 150 7.50 15.49 -0.56
C LYS A 150 7.65 15.64 -2.08
N ASN A 151 6.73 16.36 -2.72
CA ASN A 151 6.79 16.61 -4.16
C ASN A 151 8.04 17.42 -4.55
N GLU A 152 8.38 18.46 -3.77
CA GLU A 152 9.58 19.26 -4.00
C GLU A 152 10.86 18.42 -3.86
N SER A 153 10.93 17.53 -2.87
CA SER A 153 12.04 16.59 -2.69
C SER A 153 12.17 15.63 -3.89
N SER A 154 11.05 15.04 -4.33
CA SER A 154 11.01 14.15 -5.50
C SER A 154 11.42 14.87 -6.78
N LEU A 155 10.99 16.12 -7.00
CA LEU A 155 11.40 16.94 -8.15
C LEU A 155 12.90 17.24 -8.14
N LYS A 156 13.48 17.53 -6.96
CA LYS A 156 14.93 17.73 -6.82
C LYS A 156 15.70 16.45 -7.15
N ALA A 157 15.24 15.29 -6.67
CA ALA A 157 15.84 14.00 -6.98
C ALA A 157 15.75 13.68 -8.48
N LEU A 158 14.58 13.88 -9.09
CA LEU A 158 14.38 13.68 -10.52
C LEU A 158 15.32 14.56 -11.35
N LYS A 159 15.41 15.86 -11.04
CA LYS A 159 16.31 16.79 -11.74
C LYS A 159 17.79 16.35 -11.65
N LYS A 160 18.20 15.81 -10.50
CA LYS A 160 19.54 15.27 -10.29
C LYS A 160 19.79 14.04 -11.19
N GLU A 161 18.85 13.11 -11.24
CA GLU A 161 18.96 11.92 -12.09
C GLU A 161 18.90 12.25 -13.58
N THR A 162 18.04 13.19 -14.00
CA THR A 162 18.03 13.69 -15.39
C THR A 162 19.37 14.31 -15.77
N GLY A 163 19.99 15.06 -14.84
CA GLY A 163 21.33 15.62 -15.04
C GLY A 163 22.40 14.55 -15.24
N LYS A 164 22.41 13.50 -14.40
CA LYS A 164 23.32 12.36 -14.56
C LYS A 164 23.10 11.62 -15.87
N HIS A 165 21.84 11.37 -16.24
CA HIS A 165 21.49 10.70 -17.49
C HIS A 165 21.98 11.50 -18.71
N ARG A 166 21.90 12.84 -18.66
CA ARG A 166 22.45 13.70 -19.71
C ARG A 166 23.96 13.55 -19.84
N LEU A 167 24.69 13.58 -18.72
CA LEU A 167 26.14 13.39 -18.71
C LEU A 167 26.53 12.01 -19.25
N LEU A 168 25.84 10.95 -18.82
CA LEU A 168 26.07 9.59 -19.30
C LEU A 168 25.84 9.49 -20.81
N ASN A 169 24.79 10.13 -21.35
CA ASN A 169 24.54 10.18 -22.79
C ASN A 169 25.64 10.94 -23.55
N GLU A 170 26.16 12.03 -22.99
CA GLU A 170 27.30 12.76 -23.57
C GLU A 170 28.57 11.91 -23.59
N GLU A 171 28.86 11.18 -22.51
CA GLU A 171 29.99 10.23 -22.42
C GLU A 171 29.84 9.05 -23.39
N LEU A 172 28.64 8.46 -23.45
CA LEU A 172 28.32 7.37 -24.37
C LEU A 172 28.46 7.81 -25.83
N SER A 173 28.00 9.03 -26.16
CA SER A 173 28.20 9.62 -27.48
C SER A 173 29.69 9.79 -27.79
N LYS A 174 30.49 10.34 -26.86
CA LYS A 174 31.95 10.49 -27.04
C LYS A 174 32.64 9.14 -27.24
N ALA A 175 32.29 8.13 -26.44
CA ALA A 175 32.82 6.77 -26.56
C ALA A 175 32.47 6.15 -27.93
N LYS A 176 31.23 6.33 -28.41
CA LYS A 176 30.80 5.88 -29.74
C LYS A 176 31.60 6.55 -30.87
N HIS A 177 31.85 7.85 -30.78
CA HIS A 177 32.67 8.57 -31.75
C HIS A 177 34.14 8.11 -31.71
N ASN A 178 34.70 7.91 -30.51
CA ASN A 178 36.06 7.38 -30.35
C ASN A 178 36.19 5.97 -30.95
N MET A 179 35.24 5.07 -30.65
CA MET A 179 35.23 3.72 -31.22
C MET A 179 35.14 3.75 -32.75
N GLN A 180 34.31 4.62 -33.32
CA GLN A 180 34.21 4.77 -34.77
C GLN A 180 35.52 5.29 -35.37
N TYR A 181 36.18 6.25 -34.71
CA TYR A 181 37.49 6.76 -35.11
C TYR A 181 38.57 5.67 -35.07
N MET A 182 38.63 4.86 -33.99
CA MET A 182 39.57 3.75 -33.91
C MET A 182 39.32 2.71 -35.01
N LYS A 183 38.05 2.40 -35.30
CA LYS A 183 37.69 1.47 -36.37
C LYS A 183 38.17 1.95 -37.74
N THR A 184 38.02 3.24 -38.05
CA THR A 184 38.50 3.79 -39.32
C THR A 184 40.03 3.84 -39.38
N GLN A 185 40.70 4.15 -38.27
CA GLN A 185 42.15 4.12 -38.16
C GLN A 185 42.71 2.71 -38.40
N TYR A 186 42.19 1.69 -37.69
CA TYR A 186 42.61 0.31 -37.89
C TYR A 186 42.36 -0.17 -39.31
N ALA A 187 41.21 0.16 -39.91
CA ALA A 187 40.93 -0.20 -41.30
C ALA A 187 41.96 0.43 -42.27
N HIS A 188 42.41 1.66 -42.02
CA HIS A 188 43.46 2.30 -42.80
C HIS A 188 44.83 1.66 -42.59
N GLU A 189 45.23 1.39 -41.35
CA GLU A 189 46.51 0.71 -41.02
C GLU A 189 46.57 -0.70 -41.62
N THR A 190 45.49 -1.48 -41.54
CA THR A 190 45.38 -2.80 -42.17
C THR A 190 45.56 -2.71 -43.69
N ARG A 191 44.86 -1.79 -44.37
CA ARG A 191 45.02 -1.61 -45.84
C ARG A 191 46.44 -1.18 -46.21
N LYS A 192 47.06 -0.31 -45.41
CA LYS A 192 48.46 0.11 -45.61
C LYS A 192 49.41 -1.07 -45.49
N HIS A 193 49.26 -1.91 -44.47
CA HIS A 193 50.07 -3.11 -44.28
C HIS A 193 49.86 -4.13 -45.40
N GLU A 194 48.62 -4.38 -45.83
CA GLU A 194 48.32 -5.25 -46.98
C GLU A 194 49.01 -4.75 -48.26
N GLN A 195 49.01 -3.42 -48.49
CA GLN A 195 49.68 -2.81 -49.63
C GLN A 195 51.22 -2.92 -49.55
N GLU A 196 51.81 -2.73 -48.37
CA GLU A 196 53.25 -2.92 -48.14
C GLU A 196 53.67 -4.37 -48.36
N GLN A 197 52.87 -5.34 -47.86
CA GLN A 197 53.08 -6.76 -48.12
C GLN A 197 52.97 -7.09 -49.60
N ALA A 198 51.98 -6.54 -50.31
CA ALA A 198 51.85 -6.72 -51.76
C ALA A 198 53.09 -6.21 -52.51
N LYS A 199 53.57 -5.00 -52.17
CA LYS A 199 54.81 -4.44 -52.76
C LYS A 199 56.03 -5.32 -52.45
N MET A 200 56.13 -5.86 -51.23
CA MET A 200 57.22 -6.76 -50.84
C MET A 200 57.16 -8.08 -51.62
N ARG A 201 55.97 -8.68 -51.77
CA ARG A 201 55.76 -9.86 -52.62
C ARG A 201 56.15 -9.58 -54.06
N ASP A 202 55.75 -8.45 -54.63
CA ASP A 202 56.13 -8.08 -56.01
C ASP A 202 57.65 -7.93 -56.17
N ARG A 203 58.34 -7.34 -55.19
CA ARG A 203 59.81 -7.26 -55.19
C ARG A 203 60.46 -8.63 -55.12
N LEU A 204 59.95 -9.52 -54.26
CA LEU A 204 60.44 -10.90 -54.16
C LEU A 204 60.22 -11.67 -55.46
N TYR A 205 59.04 -11.54 -56.07
CA TYR A 205 58.76 -12.15 -57.37
C TYR A 205 59.69 -11.63 -58.45
N LYS A 206 59.96 -10.32 -58.50
CA LYS A 206 60.93 -9.73 -59.44
C LYS A 206 62.35 -10.26 -59.21
N LEU A 207 62.84 -10.28 -57.97
CA LEU A 207 64.16 -10.84 -57.63
C LEU A 207 64.25 -12.32 -58.01
N MET A 208 63.19 -13.08 -57.76
CA MET A 208 63.14 -14.49 -58.12
C MET A 208 63.16 -14.65 -59.64
N ASP A 209 62.37 -13.89 -60.40
CA ASP A 209 62.35 -13.92 -61.88
C ASP A 209 63.68 -13.44 -62.49
N GLU A 210 64.32 -12.41 -61.92
CA GLU A 210 65.68 -11.97 -62.26
C GLU A 210 66.71 -13.09 -62.05
N ARG A 211 66.64 -13.82 -60.92
CA ARG A 211 67.50 -14.99 -60.67
C ARG A 211 67.28 -16.12 -61.70
N HIS A 212 66.04 -16.32 -62.16
CA HIS A 212 65.74 -17.33 -63.18
C HIS A 212 66.21 -16.90 -64.58
N LYS A 213 66.35 -15.59 -64.85
CA LYS A 213 66.86 -15.02 -66.11
C LYS A 213 68.38 -14.87 -66.14
N THR A 214 69.03 -14.66 -64.99
CA THR A 214 70.50 -14.76 -64.87
C THR A 214 70.91 -16.23 -64.89
N ASN A 215 71.11 -16.72 -66.10
CA ASN A 215 71.69 -18.02 -66.39
C ASN A 215 73.16 -18.04 -65.95
N VAL A 216 73.49 -18.47 -64.73
CA VAL A 216 74.87 -18.84 -64.36
C VAL A 216 74.88 -19.94 -63.30
N ALA A 217 75.52 -21.05 -63.70
CA ALA A 217 76.34 -21.99 -62.93
C ALA A 217 75.99 -22.25 -61.46
N SER A 218 75.90 -23.55 -61.15
CA SER A 218 76.16 -24.11 -59.84
C SER A 218 77.39 -23.43 -59.20
N MET A 219 77.13 -22.52 -58.27
CA MET A 219 78.12 -22.02 -57.34
C MET A 219 77.75 -22.62 -55.98
N THR A 220 78.42 -23.72 -55.65
CA THR A 220 78.52 -24.22 -54.28
C THR A 220 79.02 -23.07 -53.42
N ILE A 221 78.17 -22.62 -52.50
CA ILE A 221 78.58 -21.73 -51.41
C ILE A 221 79.41 -22.61 -50.49
N ASN A 222 80.72 -22.65 -50.75
CA ASN A 222 81.70 -22.93 -49.73
C ASN A 222 81.65 -21.74 -48.78
N ASP A 223 81.04 -21.98 -47.63
CA ASP A 223 81.04 -21.12 -46.46
C ASP A 223 82.50 -20.81 -46.06
N PRO A 224 82.97 -19.54 -46.09
CA PRO A 224 84.23 -19.16 -45.49
C PRO A 224 83.93 -18.15 -44.38
N LEU A 225 83.49 -18.66 -43.24
CA LEU A 225 83.75 -18.01 -41.95
C LEU A 225 84.78 -18.86 -41.21
N PRO A 226 86.08 -18.59 -41.42
CA PRO A 226 87.12 -19.15 -40.58
C PRO A 226 87.09 -18.43 -39.23
N GLY A 227 86.79 -19.17 -38.17
CA GLY A 227 87.01 -18.77 -36.79
C GLY A 227 85.79 -18.13 -36.13
N ILE A 228 84.97 -18.95 -35.48
CA ILE A 228 84.88 -19.04 -34.02
C ILE A 228 84.47 -20.50 -33.75
N ASP A 229 85.43 -21.42 -33.92
CA ASP A 229 85.41 -22.65 -33.13
C ASP A 229 85.76 -22.23 -31.70
N ALA A 230 84.78 -21.67 -31.00
CA ALA A 230 84.80 -21.72 -29.56
C ALA A 230 84.57 -23.19 -29.23
N TYR A 231 85.65 -23.88 -28.86
CA TYR A 231 85.58 -25.03 -27.98
C TYR A 231 84.79 -24.59 -26.74
N GLU A 232 83.46 -24.65 -26.78
CA GLU A 232 82.68 -24.71 -25.56
C GLU A 232 82.97 -26.09 -24.97
N GLU A 233 83.93 -26.10 -24.03
CA GLU A 233 84.06 -27.19 -23.07
C GLU A 233 82.64 -27.52 -22.57
N PRO A 234 82.19 -28.78 -22.60
CA PRO A 234 80.84 -29.15 -22.16
C PRO A 234 80.55 -28.68 -20.72
N ALA A 235 81.60 -28.53 -19.90
CA ALA A 235 81.54 -27.93 -18.58
C ALA A 235 81.08 -26.46 -18.59
N VAL A 236 81.50 -25.63 -19.57
CA VAL A 236 81.14 -24.20 -19.67
C VAL A 236 79.70 -24.02 -20.17
N SER A 237 79.24 -24.90 -21.09
CA SER A 237 77.84 -24.93 -21.52
C SER A 237 76.92 -25.36 -20.37
N ASP A 238 77.29 -26.39 -19.60
CA ASP A 238 76.53 -26.85 -18.45
C ASP A 238 76.51 -25.80 -17.32
N GLU A 239 77.62 -25.09 -17.08
CA GLU A 239 77.67 -24.02 -16.09
C GLU A 239 76.79 -22.82 -16.51
N ARG A 240 76.81 -22.46 -17.79
CA ARG A 240 75.93 -21.42 -18.35
C ARG A 240 74.46 -21.82 -18.32
N ALA A 241 74.15 -23.09 -18.57
CA ALA A 241 72.80 -23.65 -18.41
C ALA A 241 72.36 -23.61 -16.94
N MET A 242 73.26 -23.89 -15.99
CA MET A 242 72.98 -23.79 -14.56
C MET A 242 72.76 -22.35 -14.09
N TYR A 243 73.56 -21.38 -14.54
CA TYR A 243 73.35 -19.96 -14.21
C TYR A 243 72.04 -19.42 -14.82
N THR A 244 71.70 -19.82 -16.04
CA THR A 244 70.45 -19.42 -16.68
C THR A 244 69.23 -20.04 -15.98
N ASP A 245 69.33 -21.30 -15.55
CA ASP A 245 68.30 -21.94 -14.71
C ASP A 245 68.19 -21.30 -13.32
N LEU A 246 69.31 -20.94 -12.67
CA LEU A 246 69.31 -20.24 -11.40
C LEU A 246 68.69 -18.84 -11.52
N LEU A 247 69.05 -18.09 -12.56
CA LEU A 247 68.46 -16.79 -12.88
C LEU A 247 66.96 -16.93 -13.13
N LYS A 248 66.54 -17.92 -13.91
CA LYS A 248 65.13 -18.21 -14.18
C LYS A 248 64.39 -18.56 -12.89
N LYS A 249 64.93 -19.45 -12.05
CA LYS A 249 64.35 -19.79 -10.74
C LYS A 249 64.27 -18.59 -9.82
N SER A 250 65.26 -17.69 -9.83
CA SER A 250 65.24 -16.44 -9.04
C SER A 250 64.15 -15.48 -9.55
N SER A 251 64.06 -15.27 -10.87
CA SER A 251 63.02 -14.47 -11.52
C SER A 251 61.63 -15.05 -11.26
N ASP A 252 61.47 -16.37 -11.36
CA ASP A 252 60.18 -17.04 -11.12
C ASP A 252 59.80 -17.03 -9.64
N ARG A 253 60.78 -17.06 -8.72
CA ARG A 253 60.54 -16.83 -7.28
C ARG A 253 60.11 -15.40 -7.02
N GLU A 254 60.76 -14.42 -7.65
CA GLU A 254 60.40 -13.00 -7.53
C GLU A 254 59.01 -12.73 -8.09
N LYS A 255 58.69 -13.23 -9.29
CA LYS A 255 57.34 -13.13 -9.89
C LYS A 255 56.28 -13.77 -8.99
N ARG A 256 56.54 -14.95 -8.42
CA ARG A 256 55.61 -15.58 -7.46
C ARG A 256 55.41 -14.74 -6.21
N ALA A 257 56.48 -14.17 -5.65
CA ALA A 257 56.38 -13.27 -4.51
C ALA A 257 55.61 -11.97 -4.84
N GLN A 258 55.78 -11.43 -6.05
CA GLN A 258 55.00 -10.28 -6.53
C GLN A 258 53.51 -10.62 -6.68
N MET A 259 53.18 -11.78 -7.27
CA MET A 259 51.79 -12.23 -7.40
C MET A 259 51.14 -12.50 -6.04
N GLU A 260 51.86 -13.11 -5.10
CA GLU A 260 51.37 -13.33 -3.73
C GLU A 260 51.15 -12.00 -2.99
N ASN A 261 52.08 -11.04 -3.13
CA ASN A 261 51.94 -9.71 -2.55
C ASN A 261 50.74 -8.95 -3.14
N GLU A 262 50.52 -9.05 -4.45
CA GLU A 262 49.34 -8.47 -5.10
C GLU A 262 48.04 -9.13 -4.62
N GLY A 263 48.04 -10.45 -4.44
CA GLY A 263 46.92 -11.19 -3.85
C GLY A 263 46.63 -10.76 -2.40
N ILE A 264 47.66 -10.60 -1.56
CA ILE A 264 47.51 -10.12 -0.18
C ILE A 264 46.99 -8.68 -0.16
N ARG A 265 47.47 -7.80 -1.04
CA ARG A 265 46.96 -6.43 -1.16
C ARG A 265 45.50 -6.41 -1.57
N SER A 266 45.10 -7.23 -2.54
CA SER A 266 43.70 -7.36 -2.96
C SER A 266 42.81 -7.77 -1.78
N ILE A 267 43.19 -8.83 -1.05
CA ILE A 267 42.45 -9.30 0.12
C ILE A 267 42.39 -8.24 1.23
N LEU A 268 43.47 -7.48 1.44
CA LEU A 268 43.51 -6.41 2.44
C LEU A 268 42.58 -5.24 2.06
N VAL A 269 42.52 -4.88 0.78
CA VAL A 269 41.59 -3.87 0.28
C VAL A 269 40.15 -4.34 0.39
N ASP A 270 39.88 -5.62 0.08
CA ASP A 270 38.54 -6.21 0.17
C ASP A 270 38.06 -6.33 1.63
N THR A 271 38.94 -6.74 2.54
CA THR A 271 38.62 -6.78 3.98
C THR A 271 38.43 -5.38 4.56
N TYR A 272 39.25 -4.40 4.15
CA TYR A 272 39.08 -3.02 4.55
C TYR A 272 37.78 -2.42 4.03
N SER A 273 37.44 -2.61 2.75
CA SER A 273 36.23 -2.08 2.13
C SER A 273 34.97 -2.68 2.75
N THR A 274 34.95 -3.99 2.98
CA THR A 274 33.82 -4.68 3.63
C THR A 274 33.63 -4.23 5.07
N VAL A 275 34.69 -4.09 5.87
CA VAL A 275 34.60 -3.59 7.25
C VAL A 275 34.15 -2.12 7.28
N ALA A 276 34.68 -1.29 6.38
CA ALA A 276 34.27 0.10 6.23
C ALA A 276 32.78 0.25 5.85
N GLU A 277 32.30 -0.57 4.91
CA GLU A 277 30.90 -0.60 4.49
C GLU A 277 29.98 -1.08 5.62
N LEU A 278 30.39 -2.11 6.36
CA LEU A 278 29.65 -2.60 7.52
C LEU A 278 29.54 -1.53 8.61
N LEU A 279 30.64 -0.86 8.95
CA LEU A 279 30.65 0.26 9.90
C LEU A 279 29.75 1.39 9.44
N LYS A 280 29.86 1.80 8.17
CA LYS A 280 29.01 2.86 7.59
C LYS A 280 27.53 2.49 7.66
N ARG A 281 27.18 1.26 7.27
CA ARG A 281 25.80 0.76 7.31
C ARG A 281 25.25 0.71 8.73
N GLN A 282 26.08 0.31 9.69
CA GLN A 282 25.68 0.31 11.11
C GLN A 282 25.47 1.73 11.63
N VAL A 283 26.37 2.66 11.34
CA VAL A 283 26.19 4.08 11.71
C VAL A 283 24.95 4.69 11.05
N ASP A 284 24.70 4.36 9.78
CA ASP A 284 23.54 4.86 9.03
C ASP A 284 22.20 4.35 9.59
N ASN A 285 22.13 3.09 10.04
CA ASN A 285 20.92 2.47 10.60
C ASN A 285 20.50 3.04 11.97
N TYR A 286 21.40 3.72 12.69
CA TYR A 286 21.14 4.27 14.03
C TYR A 286 21.18 5.80 14.07
N LYS A 287 21.03 6.49 12.93
CA LYS A 287 21.07 7.97 12.83
C LYS A 287 20.12 8.70 13.79
N GLU A 288 19.00 8.09 14.20
CA GLU A 288 18.07 8.69 15.16
C GLU A 288 18.58 8.70 16.61
N THR A 289 19.62 7.94 16.93
CA THR A 289 20.17 7.82 18.30
C THR A 289 21.46 8.61 18.53
N PHE A 290 21.96 9.34 17.52
CA PHE A 290 23.21 10.09 17.59
C PHE A 290 23.02 11.61 17.44
N PRO A 291 23.59 12.44 18.34
CA PRO A 291 23.76 13.87 18.07
C PRO A 291 24.73 14.02 16.88
N ALA A 292 24.32 14.82 15.90
CA ALA A 292 24.91 14.93 14.56
C ALA A 292 26.34 15.50 14.49
N GLU A 293 27.03 15.64 15.63
CA GLU A 293 28.21 16.50 15.79
C GLU A 293 29.53 15.72 15.91
N MET A 294 29.51 14.39 16.14
CA MET A 294 30.74 13.57 16.19
C MET A 294 31.06 12.77 14.91
N VAL A 295 30.16 12.73 13.91
CA VAL A 295 30.27 11.75 12.81
C VAL A 295 30.78 12.35 11.49
N ARG A 296 30.89 13.69 11.36
CA ARG A 296 31.18 14.31 10.05
C ARG A 296 32.65 14.55 9.74
N ASP A 297 33.52 14.81 10.72
CA ASP A 297 34.87 15.30 10.42
C ASP A 297 35.98 14.23 10.44
N ASP A 298 35.77 13.07 11.05
CA ASP A 298 36.78 12.00 11.11
C ASP A 298 36.59 10.88 10.07
N LEU A 299 35.61 11.02 9.18
CA LEU A 299 35.32 10.07 8.10
C LEU A 299 35.94 10.37 6.71
N PRO A 300 36.96 11.23 6.52
CA PRO A 300 37.71 11.24 5.27
C PRO A 300 38.88 10.25 5.36
N VAL A 301 39.13 9.55 4.25
CA VAL A 301 40.11 8.45 4.07
C VAL A 301 39.58 7.05 4.43
N LEU A 302 38.39 6.71 3.91
CA LEU A 302 37.92 5.33 3.72
C LEU A 302 38.43 4.69 2.41
N ARG A 303 39.54 5.19 1.88
CA ARG A 303 40.31 4.52 0.83
C ARG A 303 41.70 4.33 1.38
N LEU A 304 42.20 3.11 1.40
CA LEU A 304 43.65 2.89 1.48
C LEU A 304 44.24 3.45 0.17
N PRO A 305 45.02 4.55 0.17
CA PRO A 305 45.85 4.86 -0.99
C PRO A 305 46.67 3.64 -1.36
N PHE A 306 46.76 3.38 -2.66
CA PHE A 306 47.43 2.22 -3.26
C PHE A 306 48.93 2.10 -2.86
N GLU A 307 49.47 3.13 -2.19
CA GLU A 307 50.89 3.25 -1.79
C GLU A 307 51.14 3.16 -0.28
N ILE A 308 50.18 2.74 0.54
CA ILE A 308 50.43 2.54 1.98
C ILE A 308 51.27 1.27 2.19
N GLY A 309 52.39 1.40 2.92
CA GLY A 309 53.24 0.26 3.29
C GLY A 309 52.48 -0.78 4.13
N GLY A 310 52.78 -2.06 3.94
CA GLY A 310 52.02 -3.19 4.50
C GLY A 310 51.71 -3.06 6.00
N ASN A 311 52.69 -2.63 6.81
CA ASN A 311 52.52 -2.47 8.26
C ASN A 311 51.49 -1.41 8.65
N GLU A 312 51.38 -0.33 7.88
CA GLU A 312 50.45 0.77 8.15
C GLU A 312 49.03 0.41 7.69
N ALA A 313 48.91 -0.33 6.59
CA ALA A 313 47.62 -0.85 6.13
C ALA A 313 47.04 -1.89 7.12
N THR A 314 47.88 -2.78 7.65
CA THR A 314 47.46 -3.76 8.67
C THR A 314 47.00 -3.07 9.97
N LYS A 315 47.70 -2.01 10.42
CA LYS A 315 47.27 -1.23 11.59
C LYS A 315 45.90 -0.58 11.39
N ARG A 316 45.66 0.02 10.22
CA ARG A 316 44.36 0.65 9.92
C ARG A 316 43.22 -0.36 9.85
N VAL A 317 43.45 -1.53 9.26
CA VAL A 317 42.46 -2.62 9.27
C VAL A 317 42.20 -3.10 10.69
N HIS A 318 43.24 -3.23 11.51
CA HIS A 318 43.09 -3.60 12.91
C HIS A 318 42.27 -2.56 13.69
N ASP A 319 42.57 -1.27 13.53
CA ASP A 319 41.84 -0.18 14.19
C ASP A 319 40.35 -0.17 13.78
N LEU A 320 40.04 -0.42 12.51
CA LEU A 320 38.65 -0.55 12.05
C LEU A 320 37.94 -1.77 12.66
N LEU A 321 38.62 -2.91 12.77
CA LEU A 321 38.07 -4.11 13.40
C LEU A 321 37.83 -3.93 14.90
N VAL A 322 38.71 -3.19 15.59
CA VAL A 322 38.52 -2.84 17.01
C VAL A 322 37.30 -1.94 17.17
N ARG A 323 37.15 -0.90 16.34
CA ARG A 323 35.97 -0.02 16.36
C ARG A 323 34.67 -0.78 16.04
N LEU A 324 34.71 -1.71 15.07
CA LEU A 324 33.55 -2.55 14.75
C LEU A 324 33.15 -3.42 15.95
N ARG A 325 34.12 -4.00 16.65
CA ARG A 325 33.89 -4.77 17.87
C ARG A 325 33.24 -3.92 18.96
N GLU A 326 33.77 -2.71 19.21
CA GLU A 326 33.22 -1.79 20.19
C GLU A 326 31.76 -1.40 19.87
N GLU A 327 31.45 -1.14 18.59
CA GLU A 327 30.08 -0.87 18.15
C GLU A 327 29.16 -2.09 18.28
N TRP A 328 29.66 -3.31 18.00
CA TRP A 328 28.90 -4.55 18.23
C TRP A 328 28.60 -4.78 19.71
N ASP A 329 29.58 -4.64 20.60
CA ASP A 329 29.39 -4.82 22.04
C ASP A 329 28.41 -3.76 22.58
N ARG A 330 28.48 -2.53 22.06
CA ARG A 330 27.54 -1.44 22.38
C ARG A 330 26.13 -1.71 21.88
N GLN A 331 25.98 -2.33 20.70
CA GLN A 331 24.68 -2.76 20.17
C GLN A 331 24.08 -3.90 20.99
N ILE A 332 24.89 -4.86 21.44
CA ILE A 332 24.44 -5.95 22.31
C ILE A 332 23.95 -5.36 23.64
N ALA A 333 24.70 -4.42 24.22
CA ALA A 333 24.30 -3.75 25.46
C ALA A 333 23.04 -2.86 25.32
N LYS A 334 22.81 -2.28 24.13
CA LYS A 334 21.66 -1.40 23.85
C LYS A 334 20.48 -2.11 23.16
N ARG A 335 20.58 -3.39 22.82
CA ARG A 335 19.43 -4.17 22.37
C ARG A 335 18.41 -4.14 23.50
N LYS A 336 17.34 -3.36 23.31
CA LYS A 336 16.12 -3.51 24.11
C LYS A 336 15.71 -4.96 23.94
N ALA A 337 15.81 -5.75 25.01
CA ALA A 337 15.07 -7.00 25.08
C ALA A 337 13.61 -6.60 24.88
N PHE A 338 13.03 -6.97 23.73
CA PHE A 338 11.61 -6.77 23.53
C PHE A 338 10.90 -7.52 24.64
N SER A 339 10.06 -6.81 25.40
CA SER A 339 9.19 -7.48 26.37
C SER A 339 8.31 -8.46 25.58
N GLU A 340 7.93 -9.57 26.19
CA GLU A 340 7.04 -10.56 25.57
C GLU A 340 5.74 -9.91 25.06
N GLU A 341 5.30 -8.83 25.72
CA GLU A 341 4.18 -7.98 25.32
C GLU A 341 4.42 -7.18 24.02
N ASP A 342 5.66 -6.72 23.76
CA ASP A 342 6.00 -5.99 22.54
C ASP A 342 6.09 -6.92 21.32
N ILE A 343 6.45 -8.19 21.55
CA ILE A 343 6.47 -9.23 20.54
C ILE A 343 5.04 -9.56 20.14
N ILE A 344 4.16 -9.79 21.12
CA ILE A 344 2.74 -10.07 20.87
C ILE A 344 2.06 -8.93 20.10
N LYS A 345 2.32 -7.66 20.46
CA LYS A 345 1.78 -6.50 19.72
C LYS A 345 2.28 -6.44 18.27
N LYS A 346 3.55 -6.78 18.04
CA LYS A 346 4.11 -6.82 16.68
C LYS A 346 3.56 -7.99 15.88
N ASP A 347 3.35 -9.15 16.50
CA ASP A 347 2.74 -10.30 15.85
C ASP A 347 1.28 -10.02 15.47
N GLN A 348 0.52 -9.35 16.33
CA GLN A 348 -0.83 -8.86 16.00
C GLN A 348 -0.82 -7.87 14.84
N MET A 349 0.16 -6.96 14.80
CA MET A 349 0.31 -6.02 13.68
C MET A 349 0.74 -6.72 12.38
N ILE A 350 1.53 -7.78 12.47
CA ILE A 350 1.89 -8.61 11.32
C ILE A 350 0.64 -9.32 10.79
N GLU A 351 -0.17 -9.89 11.67
CA GLU A 351 -1.40 -10.59 11.29
C GLU A 351 -2.42 -9.65 10.62
N THR A 352 -2.55 -8.40 11.09
CA THR A 352 -3.42 -7.41 10.42
C THR A 352 -2.88 -6.99 9.06
N LEU A 353 -1.57 -6.82 8.92
CA LEU A 353 -0.93 -6.51 7.64
C LEU A 353 -1.03 -7.67 6.65
N GLU A 354 -0.90 -8.91 7.10
CA GLU A 354 -1.08 -10.10 6.28
C GLU A 354 -2.50 -10.19 5.73
N ARG A 355 -3.52 -10.01 6.58
CA ARG A 355 -4.92 -9.95 6.12
C ARG A 355 -5.15 -8.83 5.11
N SER A 356 -4.58 -7.65 5.34
CA SER A 356 -4.70 -6.53 4.38
C SER A 356 -4.03 -6.83 3.04
N ASN A 357 -2.88 -7.54 3.05
CA ASN A 357 -2.20 -7.95 1.83
C ASN A 357 -3.02 -9.00 1.07
N ASP A 358 -3.64 -9.96 1.77
CA ASP A 358 -4.51 -10.96 1.15
C ASP A 358 -5.74 -10.31 0.49
N ASP A 359 -6.35 -9.32 1.15
CA ASP A 359 -7.47 -8.55 0.58
C ASP A 359 -7.04 -7.77 -0.67
N LEU A 360 -5.86 -7.14 -0.65
CA LEU A 360 -5.31 -6.44 -1.80
C LEU A 360 -4.97 -7.39 -2.96
N ILE A 361 -4.43 -8.57 -2.67
CA ILE A 361 -4.16 -9.61 -3.66
C ILE A 361 -5.47 -10.06 -4.31
N ASN A 362 -6.50 -10.30 -3.51
CA ASN A 362 -7.83 -10.68 -4.01
C ASN A 362 -8.45 -9.57 -4.89
N ALA A 363 -8.32 -8.31 -4.49
CA ALA A 363 -8.79 -7.17 -5.29
C ALA A 363 -8.05 -7.06 -6.64
N ILE A 364 -6.73 -7.25 -6.64
CA ILE A 364 -5.92 -7.25 -7.87
C ILE A 364 -6.35 -8.39 -8.80
N GLU A 365 -6.58 -9.59 -8.28
CA GLU A 365 -7.00 -10.73 -9.11
C GLU A 365 -8.40 -10.51 -9.69
N GLN A 366 -9.33 -9.93 -8.91
CA GLN A 366 -10.65 -9.53 -9.43
C GLN A 366 -10.53 -8.49 -10.54
N CYS A 367 -9.75 -7.42 -10.35
CA CYS A 367 -9.49 -6.42 -11.38
C CYS A 367 -8.86 -7.03 -12.64
N ARG A 368 -7.96 -8.00 -12.48
CA ARG A 368 -7.32 -8.71 -13.60
C ARG A 368 -8.33 -9.54 -14.39
N ILE A 369 -9.24 -10.25 -13.71
CA ILE A 369 -10.31 -11.02 -14.35
C ILE A 369 -11.24 -10.07 -15.13
N GLU A 370 -11.67 -8.96 -14.52
CA GLU A 370 -12.51 -7.98 -15.18
C GLU A 370 -11.82 -7.36 -16.40
N TYR A 371 -10.53 -7.01 -16.27
CA TYR A 371 -9.75 -6.47 -17.38
C TYR A 371 -9.62 -7.48 -18.51
N ALA A 372 -9.37 -8.75 -18.21
CA ALA A 372 -9.31 -9.82 -19.20
C ALA A 372 -10.67 -10.02 -19.91
N GLN A 373 -11.78 -9.94 -19.17
CA GLN A 373 -13.12 -10.00 -19.75
C GLN A 373 -13.39 -8.81 -20.68
N LYS A 374 -13.09 -7.58 -20.24
CA LYS A 374 -13.22 -6.37 -21.05
C LYS A 374 -12.33 -6.43 -22.29
N ALA A 375 -11.07 -6.86 -22.16
CA ALA A 375 -10.15 -7.04 -23.27
C ALA A 375 -10.66 -8.08 -24.29
N ASN A 376 -11.24 -9.19 -23.82
CA ASN A 376 -11.88 -10.17 -24.70
C ASN A 376 -13.08 -9.59 -25.46
N ILE A 377 -13.88 -8.72 -24.83
CA ILE A 377 -14.98 -8.02 -25.48
C ILE A 377 -14.44 -7.05 -26.55
N TYR A 378 -13.41 -6.27 -26.23
CA TYR A 378 -12.77 -5.35 -27.20
C TYR A 378 -12.13 -6.09 -28.37
N MET A 379 -11.45 -7.21 -28.11
CA MET A 379 -10.88 -8.06 -29.16
C MET A 379 -11.95 -8.65 -30.07
N ARG A 380 -13.08 -9.12 -29.51
CA ARG A 380 -14.23 -9.58 -30.31
C ARG A 380 -14.85 -8.46 -31.13
N PHE A 381 -14.93 -7.25 -30.59
CA PHE A 381 -15.41 -6.08 -31.30
C PHE A 381 -14.48 -5.70 -32.47
N ALA A 382 -13.17 -5.67 -32.24
CA ALA A 382 -12.17 -5.36 -33.26
C ALA A 382 -12.10 -6.43 -34.38
N GLN A 383 -12.40 -7.69 -34.06
CA GLN A 383 -12.46 -8.80 -35.01
C GLN A 383 -13.79 -8.89 -35.79
N GLY A 384 -14.72 -7.94 -35.58
CA GLY A 384 -16.02 -7.93 -36.28
C GLY A 384 -17.05 -8.95 -35.77
N GLY A 385 -16.74 -9.68 -34.68
CA GLY A 385 -17.57 -10.75 -34.12
C GLY A 385 -18.77 -10.28 -33.27
N PHE A 386 -19.23 -9.04 -33.44
CA PHE A 386 -20.41 -8.52 -32.71
C PHE A 386 -21.69 -9.32 -33.03
N PHE A 387 -21.77 -9.89 -34.25
CA PHE A 387 -22.91 -10.67 -34.72
C PHE A 387 -22.74 -12.20 -34.62
N ASP A 388 -21.62 -12.71 -34.11
CA ASP A 388 -21.37 -14.17 -34.03
C ASP A 388 -22.30 -14.89 -33.03
N ASN A 389 -22.89 -14.16 -32.07
CA ASN A 389 -23.93 -14.71 -31.18
C ASN A 389 -25.32 -14.76 -31.85
N ILE A 390 -25.50 -14.15 -33.03
CA ILE A 390 -26.79 -14.05 -33.71
C ILE A 390 -26.85 -14.99 -34.94
N ASN A 391 -25.72 -15.43 -35.49
CA ASN A 391 -25.72 -16.40 -36.59
C ASN A 391 -24.40 -17.21 -36.70
N PRO A 392 -24.36 -18.51 -36.34
CA PRO A 392 -23.16 -19.32 -36.52
C PRO A 392 -23.12 -19.90 -37.94
N GLN A 393 -22.73 -19.11 -38.93
CA GLN A 393 -22.34 -19.63 -40.26
C GLN A 393 -21.22 -18.79 -40.90
N THR A 394 -20.07 -19.44 -41.01
CA THR A 394 -19.16 -19.47 -42.17
C THR A 394 -19.10 -18.23 -43.06
N ILE A 395 -18.05 -17.42 -42.89
CA ILE A 395 -17.40 -16.77 -44.03
C ILE A 395 -15.88 -16.90 -43.83
N ALA A 396 -15.34 -17.98 -44.39
CA ALA A 396 -14.00 -17.97 -44.91
C ALA A 396 -14.10 -17.25 -46.26
N ASP A 397 -13.40 -16.13 -46.41
CA ASP A 397 -12.91 -15.69 -47.71
C ASP A 397 -11.72 -14.73 -47.57
N LEU A 398 -10.59 -15.24 -48.05
CA LEU A 398 -9.63 -14.56 -48.93
C LEU A 398 -8.89 -13.33 -48.39
N SER A 399 -7.68 -13.57 -47.85
CA SER A 399 -6.56 -12.67 -48.09
C SER A 399 -5.32 -13.48 -48.45
N ASP A 400 -4.93 -13.32 -49.70
CA ASP A 400 -3.89 -14.02 -50.44
C ASP A 400 -2.49 -13.50 -50.07
N SER A 401 -1.69 -14.34 -49.41
CA SER A 401 -0.24 -14.19 -49.33
C SER A 401 0.40 -15.58 -49.07
N GLU A 402 0.33 -16.42 -50.10
CA GLU A 402 0.85 -17.78 -50.13
C GLU A 402 2.38 -17.83 -50.27
N SER A 403 3.13 -17.61 -49.19
CA SER A 403 4.50 -18.18 -49.12
C SER A 403 5.09 -18.31 -47.71
N SER A 404 4.58 -17.59 -46.71
CA SER A 404 5.11 -17.65 -45.32
C SER A 404 4.25 -18.49 -44.36
N VAL A 405 3.09 -18.96 -44.81
CA VAL A 405 2.01 -19.50 -43.96
C VAL A 405 2.10 -21.02 -43.74
N LEU A 406 2.84 -21.75 -44.58
CA LEU A 406 2.85 -23.22 -44.51
C LEU A 406 3.64 -23.79 -43.31
N GLU A 407 4.69 -23.10 -42.84
CA GLU A 407 5.45 -23.53 -41.66
C GLU A 407 4.68 -23.21 -40.36
N ASP A 408 4.12 -21.99 -40.26
CA ASP A 408 3.38 -21.53 -39.09
C ASP A 408 2.05 -22.28 -38.90
N THR A 409 1.37 -22.68 -39.97
CA THR A 409 0.10 -23.44 -39.85
C THR A 409 0.30 -24.84 -39.29
N LEU A 410 1.42 -25.51 -39.61
CA LEU A 410 1.71 -26.86 -39.13
C LEU A 410 2.07 -26.85 -37.63
N GLU A 411 2.86 -25.86 -37.20
CA GLU A 411 3.10 -25.64 -35.77
C GLU A 411 1.83 -25.27 -35.02
N GLN A 412 1.01 -24.36 -35.55
CA GLN A 412 -0.22 -23.95 -34.88
C GLN A 412 -1.24 -25.09 -34.79
N THR A 413 -1.40 -25.90 -35.85
CA THR A 413 -2.28 -27.08 -35.79
C THR A 413 -1.77 -28.13 -34.79
N SER A 414 -0.46 -28.29 -34.62
CA SER A 414 0.13 -29.19 -33.62
C SER A 414 -0.11 -28.69 -32.19
N ARG A 415 0.03 -27.38 -31.94
CA ARG A 415 -0.28 -26.76 -30.65
C ARG A 415 -1.77 -26.85 -30.34
N PHE A 416 -2.64 -26.63 -31.32
CA PHE A 416 -4.09 -26.75 -31.14
C PHE A 416 -4.52 -28.17 -30.81
N LYS A 417 -3.89 -29.19 -31.42
CA LYS A 417 -4.12 -30.60 -31.09
C LYS A 417 -3.67 -30.93 -29.66
N LYS A 418 -2.50 -30.44 -29.23
CA LYS A 418 -2.02 -30.62 -27.85
C LYS A 418 -2.95 -29.95 -26.83
N LEU A 419 -3.32 -28.69 -27.07
CA LEU A 419 -4.24 -27.94 -26.21
C LEU A 419 -5.61 -28.63 -26.10
N LYS A 420 -6.13 -29.15 -27.21
CA LYS A 420 -7.38 -29.92 -27.23
C LYS A 420 -7.24 -31.23 -26.43
N GLN A 421 -6.11 -31.93 -26.55
CA GLN A 421 -5.85 -33.16 -25.81
C GLN A 421 -5.72 -32.91 -24.30
N GLU A 422 -5.04 -31.82 -23.91
CA GLU A 422 -4.93 -31.37 -22.51
C GLU A 422 -6.31 -31.03 -21.94
N ALA A 423 -7.10 -30.23 -22.65
CA ALA A 423 -8.46 -29.88 -22.24
C ALA A 423 -9.38 -31.11 -22.08
N PHE A 424 -9.25 -32.12 -22.97
CA PHE A 424 -9.97 -33.39 -22.81
C PHE A 424 -9.49 -34.18 -21.59
N SER A 425 -8.20 -34.16 -21.28
CA SER A 425 -7.64 -34.82 -20.09
C SER A 425 -8.07 -34.14 -18.79
N GLU A 426 -8.11 -32.81 -18.77
CA GLU A 426 -8.60 -32.02 -17.63
C GLU A 426 -10.10 -32.23 -17.42
N ARG A 427 -10.89 -32.25 -18.50
CA ARG A 427 -12.33 -32.56 -18.41
C ARG A 427 -12.56 -33.95 -17.82
N ARG A 428 -11.76 -34.96 -18.22
CA ARG A 428 -11.84 -36.31 -17.64
C ARG A 428 -11.47 -36.32 -16.16
N ARG A 429 -10.39 -35.63 -15.76
CA ARG A 429 -9.99 -35.50 -14.35
C ARG A 429 -11.07 -34.80 -13.53
N ALA A 430 -11.67 -33.73 -14.05
CA ALA A 430 -12.75 -33.01 -13.38
C ALA A 430 -14.01 -33.89 -13.22
N THR A 431 -14.37 -34.67 -14.25
CA THR A 431 -15.49 -35.62 -14.13
C THR A 431 -15.20 -36.75 -13.15
N GLU A 432 -13.96 -37.25 -13.10
CA GLU A 432 -13.57 -38.28 -12.13
C GLU A 432 -13.56 -37.75 -10.69
N ALA A 433 -13.08 -36.51 -10.48
CA ALA A 433 -13.13 -35.85 -9.20
C ALA A 433 -14.58 -35.58 -8.73
N ALA A 434 -15.48 -35.21 -9.65
CA ALA A 434 -16.90 -35.05 -9.35
C ALA A 434 -17.57 -36.37 -8.96
N ILE A 435 -17.20 -37.48 -9.61
CA ILE A 435 -17.67 -38.83 -9.25
C ILE A 435 -17.16 -39.21 -7.86
N LYS A 436 -15.86 -39.01 -7.57
CA LYS A 436 -15.28 -39.28 -6.25
C LYS A 436 -15.97 -38.46 -5.14
N LEU A 437 -16.20 -37.17 -5.37
CA LEU A 437 -16.95 -36.32 -4.43
C LEU A 437 -18.39 -36.79 -4.24
N ALA A 438 -19.05 -37.32 -5.28
CA ALA A 438 -20.38 -37.89 -5.16
C ALA A 438 -20.36 -39.16 -4.29
N ASP A 439 -19.39 -40.06 -4.52
CA ASP A 439 -19.21 -41.28 -3.72
C ASP A 439 -18.90 -40.95 -2.25
N GLU A 440 -18.05 -39.96 -1.99
CA GLU A 440 -17.75 -39.47 -0.64
C GLU A 440 -18.98 -38.88 0.05
N ARG A 441 -19.82 -38.12 -0.68
CA ARG A 441 -21.08 -37.60 -0.15
C ARG A 441 -22.06 -38.71 0.21
N VAL A 442 -22.16 -39.76 -0.62
CA VAL A 442 -22.99 -40.94 -0.33
C VAL A 442 -22.46 -41.70 0.88
N LYS A 443 -21.14 -41.82 1.02
CA LYS A 443 -20.53 -42.44 2.20
C LYS A 443 -20.80 -41.64 3.47
N LEU A 444 -20.63 -40.32 3.43
CA LEU A 444 -20.90 -39.43 4.56
C LEU A 444 -22.39 -39.41 4.94
N SER A 445 -23.31 -39.50 3.98
CA SER A 445 -24.74 -39.61 4.28
C SER A 445 -25.08 -40.96 4.92
N ALA A 446 -24.45 -42.05 4.47
CA ALA A 446 -24.60 -43.36 5.10
C ALA A 446 -24.03 -43.38 6.54
N GLU A 447 -22.88 -42.76 6.77
CA GLU A 447 -22.29 -42.62 8.12
C GLU A 447 -23.19 -41.79 9.04
N ARG A 448 -23.75 -40.68 8.54
CA ARG A 448 -24.74 -39.87 9.30
C ARG A 448 -25.98 -40.68 9.66
N TRP A 449 -26.52 -41.44 8.71
CA TRP A 449 -27.70 -42.28 8.95
C TRP A 449 -27.40 -43.38 9.98
N ALA A 450 -26.23 -44.04 9.89
CA ALA A 450 -25.81 -45.03 10.87
C ALA A 450 -25.62 -44.43 12.27
N PHE A 451 -25.10 -43.20 12.35
CA PHE A 451 -24.94 -42.49 13.62
C PHE A 451 -26.28 -42.10 14.24
N GLU A 452 -27.23 -41.60 13.43
CA GLU A 452 -28.58 -41.30 13.88
C GLU A 452 -29.33 -42.56 14.34
N ASP A 453 -29.17 -43.69 13.64
CA ASP A 453 -29.76 -44.96 14.07
C ASP A 453 -29.14 -45.47 15.37
N MET A 454 -27.81 -45.38 15.53
CA MET A 454 -27.15 -45.72 16.80
C MET A 454 -27.63 -44.83 17.94
N LYS A 455 -27.80 -43.52 17.70
CA LYS A 455 -28.37 -42.59 18.67
C LYS A 455 -29.80 -43.00 19.06
N ARG A 456 -30.63 -43.36 18.07
CA ARG A 456 -31.99 -43.83 18.30
C ARG A 456 -32.03 -45.13 19.10
N GLN A 457 -31.13 -46.07 18.82
CA GLN A 457 -31.00 -47.31 19.57
C GLN A 457 -30.55 -47.07 21.02
N LEU A 458 -29.64 -46.12 21.25
CA LEU A 458 -29.23 -45.70 22.59
C LEU A 458 -30.39 -45.04 23.36
N GLU A 459 -31.13 -44.12 22.73
CA GLU A 459 -32.32 -43.51 23.32
C GLU A 459 -33.40 -44.57 23.64
N LEU A 460 -33.58 -45.56 22.76
CA LEU A 460 -34.48 -46.69 23.02
C LEU A 460 -33.99 -47.55 24.20
N GLN A 461 -32.69 -47.82 24.30
CA GLN A 461 -32.11 -48.55 25.43
C GLN A 461 -32.25 -47.77 26.74
N GLU A 462 -32.10 -46.44 26.71
CA GLU A 462 -32.32 -45.56 27.85
C GLU A 462 -33.77 -45.60 28.33
N ILE A 463 -34.73 -45.55 27.39
CA ILE A 463 -36.16 -45.69 27.69
C ILE A 463 -36.51 -47.10 28.22
N MET A 464 -35.89 -48.15 27.68
CA MET A 464 -36.08 -49.52 28.17
C MET A 464 -35.39 -49.79 29.52
N ALA A 465 -34.33 -49.06 29.85
CA ALA A 465 -33.65 -49.15 31.13
C ALA A 465 -34.40 -48.43 32.27
N ASP A 466 -35.33 -47.54 31.94
CA ASP A 466 -36.09 -46.71 32.89
C ASP A 466 -37.47 -47.27 33.28
N GLU A 467 -37.76 -48.56 33.01
CA GLU A 467 -39.00 -49.21 33.46
C GLU A 467 -38.89 -49.80 34.89
N SER A 468 -39.32 -49.03 35.91
CA SER A 468 -40.27 -49.42 37.01
C SER A 468 -40.25 -48.45 38.22
N PRO A 469 -41.34 -48.29 39.03
CA PRO A 469 -42.77 -48.08 38.74
C PRO A 469 -43.32 -46.78 39.45
N PRO A 470 -44.63 -46.41 39.35
CA PRO A 470 -45.08 -45.01 39.38
C PRO A 470 -45.56 -44.48 40.75
N PRO A 471 -45.69 -43.13 40.90
CA PRO A 471 -46.90 -42.54 41.47
C PRO A 471 -47.37 -41.30 40.66
N GLN A 472 -48.64 -41.28 40.23
CA GLN A 472 -49.78 -40.54 40.82
C GLN A 472 -49.71 -39.01 40.70
N GLU A 473 -50.65 -38.50 39.88
CA GLU A 473 -51.45 -37.27 39.99
C GLU A 473 -50.79 -36.03 40.64
N ASP A 474 -50.67 -34.91 39.89
CA ASP A 474 -51.68 -33.86 40.02
C ASP A 474 -51.59 -32.74 38.96
N THR A 475 -52.73 -32.10 38.84
CA THR A 475 -53.23 -31.08 37.88
C THR A 475 -52.42 -29.79 37.66
N GLY A 476 -52.61 -29.12 36.50
CA GLY A 476 -52.33 -27.67 36.38
C GLY A 476 -51.97 -27.07 35.02
N THR A 477 -52.96 -26.90 34.15
CA THR A 477 -53.21 -25.74 33.25
C THR A 477 -52.02 -24.89 32.69
N ARG A 478 -51.94 -24.78 31.34
CA ARG A 478 -52.36 -23.57 30.54
C ARG A 478 -51.43 -23.20 29.35
N ARG A 479 -52.05 -23.27 28.16
CA ARG A 479 -51.93 -22.44 26.93
C ARG A 479 -50.72 -22.54 25.98
N ARG A 480 -51.07 -23.02 24.77
CA ARG A 480 -50.46 -22.87 23.44
C ARG A 480 -50.41 -21.42 22.91
N THR A 481 -49.44 -21.16 22.04
CA THR A 481 -49.53 -20.44 20.73
C THR A 481 -48.15 -20.62 20.05
N SER A 482 -47.91 -21.53 19.09
CA SER A 482 -48.28 -21.60 17.65
C SER A 482 -47.89 -20.37 16.82
N TYR A 483 -46.82 -20.46 16.00
CA TYR A 483 -46.88 -20.41 14.53
C TYR A 483 -45.50 -20.53 13.80
N TYR A 484 -45.47 -21.36 12.74
CA TYR A 484 -44.76 -21.27 11.44
C TYR A 484 -43.21 -21.34 11.35
N GLN A 485 -42.55 -22.00 10.37
CA GLN A 485 -42.98 -22.67 9.13
C GLN A 485 -41.84 -23.57 8.58
N ASP A 486 -42.16 -24.82 8.25
CA ASP A 486 -41.42 -25.65 7.26
C ASP A 486 -42.11 -25.51 5.90
N GLN A 487 -41.34 -25.59 4.80
CA GLN A 487 -41.75 -26.33 3.59
C GLN A 487 -40.60 -26.52 2.59
N GLU A 488 -40.34 -27.79 2.28
CA GLU A 488 -39.58 -28.31 1.14
C GLU A 488 -40.20 -27.89 -0.21
N PRO A 489 -39.42 -27.94 -1.32
CA PRO A 489 -39.97 -28.02 -2.67
C PRO A 489 -39.68 -29.37 -3.34
N GLN A 490 -40.74 -30.04 -3.79
CA GLN A 490 -40.70 -31.20 -4.70
C GLN A 490 -40.95 -30.80 -6.17
N GLU A 491 -40.35 -31.60 -7.05
CA GLU A 491 -40.40 -31.60 -8.51
C GLU A 491 -41.80 -31.90 -9.11
N ARG A 492 -42.06 -31.44 -10.35
CA ARG A 492 -42.41 -32.30 -11.52
C ARG A 492 -42.72 -31.54 -12.83
N SER A 493 -41.90 -31.84 -13.84
CA SER A 493 -42.12 -32.10 -15.28
C SER A 493 -43.31 -31.53 -16.12
N ASN A 494 -42.92 -30.86 -17.21
CA ASN A 494 -43.32 -30.99 -18.64
C ASN A 494 -44.80 -31.02 -19.10
N LYS A 495 -45.12 -30.16 -20.09
CA LYS A 495 -45.72 -30.52 -21.40
C LYS A 495 -45.68 -29.36 -22.42
N ARG A 496 -45.48 -29.72 -23.71
CA ARG A 496 -45.42 -28.88 -24.93
C ARG A 496 -46.82 -28.66 -25.55
N LEU A 497 -46.94 -27.60 -26.38
CA LEU A 497 -47.44 -27.54 -27.80
C LEU A 497 -48.39 -26.35 -28.14
N ARG A 498 -47.82 -25.40 -28.89
CA ARG A 498 -48.23 -24.81 -30.20
C ARG A 498 -49.54 -24.00 -30.44
N SER A 499 -49.28 -22.86 -31.10
CA SER A 499 -49.86 -22.25 -32.32
C SER A 499 -51.10 -21.34 -32.27
N TRP A 500 -50.92 -20.09 -32.75
CA TRP A 500 -51.64 -19.37 -33.83
C TRP A 500 -51.08 -17.91 -33.90
N LEU A 501 -50.44 -17.40 -34.96
CA LEU A 501 -50.87 -16.89 -36.29
C LEU A 501 -51.71 -15.58 -36.29
N GLY A 502 -51.18 -14.56 -36.99
CA GLY A 502 -51.83 -13.29 -37.39
C GLY A 502 -51.26 -12.04 -36.68
N GLN A 503 -50.94 -10.89 -37.30
CA GLN A 503 -51.24 -10.36 -38.63
C GLN A 503 -50.44 -9.05 -38.85
N ALA A 504 -50.14 -8.69 -40.10
CA ALA A 504 -49.54 -7.40 -40.50
C ALA A 504 -50.50 -6.21 -40.28
N PRO A 505 -50.00 -4.96 -40.41
CA PRO A 505 -50.49 -4.16 -41.55
C PRO A 505 -49.43 -3.31 -42.28
N HIS A 506 -49.78 -3.00 -43.53
CA HIS A 506 -49.39 -1.83 -44.35
C HIS A 506 -49.34 -0.53 -43.52
N GLU A 507 -48.54 0.49 -43.82
CA GLU A 507 -48.16 1.13 -45.09
C GLU A 507 -46.67 1.50 -45.17
#